data_AF-A0A2I1G6Z9-F1
#
_entry.id   AF-A0A2I1G6Z9-F1
#
_cell.length_a   1.000
_cell.length_b   1.000
_cell.length_c   1.000
_cell.angle_alpha   90.00
_cell.angle_beta   90.00
_cell.angle_gamma   90.00
#
_symmetry.space_group_name_H-M   'P 1'
#
loop_
_entity.id
_entity.type
_entity.pdbx_description
1 polymer ?
#
loop_
_entity_poly.entity_id
_entity_poly.type
_entity_poly.pdbx_seq_one_letter_code
_entity_poly.pdbx_strand_id
1 'polypeptide(L)' 'MSIPSTRTLMDFYREAAIEDWTCVNLAEHYHAWSGKKDLKVVMDYMKKDLQKVADYESNFEITRKRKAREILDNWKV' A
#
# COMPACT_ATOMS: atom_id res chain seq x y z
N MET A 1 -5.27 -24.13 15.47
CA MET A 1 -5.60 -23.15 14.42
C MET A 1 -4.43 -22.20 14.31
N SER A 2 -3.61 -22.36 13.29
CA SER A 2 -2.45 -21.51 13.05
C SER A 2 -2.96 -20.12 12.70
N ILE A 3 -2.63 -19.12 13.52
CA ILE A 3 -2.82 -17.72 13.18
C ILE A 3 -2.11 -17.52 11.83
N PRO A 4 -2.76 -17.03 10.77
CA PRO A 4 -2.08 -16.79 9.51
C PRO A 4 -0.92 -15.84 9.82
N SER A 5 0.31 -16.27 9.47
CA SER A 5 1.50 -15.45 9.51
C SER A 5 1.12 -14.04 9.07
N THR A 6 1.33 -13.06 9.95
CA THR A 6 0.97 -11.66 9.75
C THR A 6 1.18 -11.23 8.32
N ARG A 7 0.10 -11.14 7.53
CA ARG A 7 0.12 -10.47 6.23
C ARG A 7 0.66 -9.07 6.48
N THR A 8 1.82 -8.80 5.91
CA THR A 8 2.42 -7.48 6.01
C THR A 8 1.66 -6.54 5.08
N LEU A 9 1.60 -5.25 5.41
CA LEU A 9 1.04 -4.23 4.52
C LEU A 9 1.64 -4.28 3.10
N MET A 10 2.89 -4.76 3.00
CA MET A 10 3.61 -4.90 1.74
C MET A 10 3.11 -6.05 0.86
N ASP A 11 2.49 -7.07 1.45
CA ASP A 11 1.98 -8.22 0.70
C ASP A 11 0.83 -7.79 -0.22
N PHE A 12 0.05 -6.77 0.14
CA PHE A 12 -0.96 -6.19 -0.75
C PHE A 12 -0.34 -5.73 -2.08
N TYR A 13 0.77 -4.99 -2.03
CA TYR A 13 1.43 -4.51 -3.24
C TYR A 13 2.07 -5.64 -4.05
N ARG A 14 2.31 -6.81 -3.45
CA ARG A 14 2.83 -8.00 -4.14
C ARG A 14 1.72 -8.84 -4.77
N GLU A 15 0.62 -9.04 -4.05
CA GLU A 15 -0.47 -9.96 -4.40
C GLU A 15 -1.61 -9.29 -5.19
N ALA A 16 -1.97 -8.05 -4.86
CA ALA A 16 -3.12 -7.38 -5.48
C ALA A 16 -2.85 -7.03 -6.95
N ALA A 17 -3.90 -7.03 -7.77
CA ALA A 17 -3.82 -6.52 -9.13
C ALA A 17 -3.52 -5.01 -9.11
N ILE A 18 -2.84 -4.50 -10.14
CA ILE A 18 -2.42 -3.08 -10.19
C ILE A 18 -3.65 -2.17 -10.28
N GLU A 19 -4.70 -2.66 -10.92
CA GLU A 19 -6.02 -2.03 -11.05
C GLU A 19 -6.69 -1.83 -9.69
N ASP A 20 -6.39 -2.70 -8.72
CA ASP A 20 -6.95 -2.64 -7.37
C ASP A 20 -6.25 -1.62 -6.47
N TRP A 21 -5.19 -0.95 -6.95
CA TRP A 21 -4.45 0.07 -6.19
C TRP A 21 -5.19 1.41 -6.18
N THR A 22 -6.42 1.39 -5.67
CA THR A 22 -7.23 2.58 -5.45
C THR A 22 -7.05 3.08 -4.01
N CYS A 23 -7.22 4.37 -3.78
CA CYS A 23 -7.16 4.93 -2.41
C CYS A 23 -8.16 4.25 -1.46
N VAL A 24 -9.31 3.82 -1.96
CA VAL A 24 -10.34 3.12 -1.17
C VAL A 24 -9.83 1.74 -0.73
N ASN A 25 -9.39 0.91 -1.68
CA ASN A 25 -8.92 -0.44 -1.39
C ASN A 25 -7.69 -0.44 -0.48
N LEU A 26 -6.77 0.50 -0.73
CA LEU A 26 -5.60 0.66 0.12
C LEU A 26 -6.01 1.15 1.52
N ALA A 27 -6.89 2.15 1.65
CA ALA A 27 -7.35 2.60 2.96
C ALA A 27 -8.07 1.48 3.74
N GLU A 28 -8.91 0.69 3.09
CA GLU A 28 -9.56 -0.48 3.69
C GLU A 28 -8.54 -1.52 4.18
N HIS A 29 -7.53 -1.83 3.37
CA HIS A 29 -6.46 -2.74 3.74
C HIS A 29 -5.70 -2.26 4.99
N TYR A 30 -5.34 -0.97 5.04
CA TYR A 30 -4.62 -0.38 6.17
C TYR A 30 -5.51 -0.21 7.41
N HIS A 31 -6.81 0.04 7.24
CA HIS A 31 -7.76 0.06 8.35
C HIS A 31 -7.92 -1.33 8.97
N ALA A 32 -8.07 -2.37 8.14
CA ALA A 32 -8.15 -3.75 8.59
C ALA A 32 -6.87 -4.20 9.31
N TRP A 33 -5.70 -3.76 8.83
CA TRP A 33 -4.41 -4.12 9.42
C TRP A 33 -4.10 -3.37 10.72
N SER A 34 -4.30 -2.05 10.74
CA SER A 34 -3.85 -1.22 11.86
C SER A 34 -4.83 -1.20 13.04
N GLY A 35 -6.11 -1.50 12.81
CA GLY A 35 -7.20 -1.24 13.76
C GLY A 35 -7.33 0.25 14.13
N LYS A 36 -6.57 1.14 13.49
CA LYS A 36 -6.56 2.58 13.76
C LYS A 36 -7.70 3.22 12.98
N LYS A 37 -8.52 4.00 13.70
CA LYS A 37 -9.62 4.78 13.12
C LYS A 37 -9.14 6.10 12.50
N ASP A 38 -7.93 6.55 12.85
CA ASP A 38 -7.41 7.82 12.37
C ASP A 38 -6.95 7.67 10.91
N LEU A 39 -7.76 8.25 10.02
CA LEU A 39 -7.52 8.29 8.59
C LEU A 39 -6.19 8.95 8.24
N LYS A 40 -5.76 9.99 8.98
CA LYS A 40 -4.50 10.68 8.70
C LYS A 40 -3.31 9.74 8.90
N VAL A 41 -3.34 8.97 9.99
CA VAL A 41 -2.30 7.98 10.29
C VAL A 41 -2.26 6.90 9.22
N VAL A 42 -3.43 6.40 8.79
CA VAL A 42 -3.55 5.42 7.71
C VAL A 42 -2.96 5.96 6.40
N MET A 43 -3.31 7.19 6.03
CA MET A 43 -2.79 7.84 4.83
C MET A 43 -1.28 8.05 4.89
N ASP A 44 -0.72 8.42 6.05
CA ASP A 44 0.73 8.59 6.22
C ASP A 44 1.50 7.26 6.05
N TYR A 45 0.97 6.15 6.56
CA TYR A 45 1.58 4.83 6.36
C TYR A 45 1.48 4.39 4.90
N MET A 46 0.31 4.55 4.28
CA MET A 46 0.08 4.25 2.87
C MET A 46 1.05 5.01 1.97
N LYS A 47 1.24 6.31 2.21
CA LYS A 47 2.21 7.15 1.47
C LYS A 47 3.65 6.65 1.62
N LYS A 48 4.07 6.29 2.83
CA LYS A 48 5.43 5.77 3.09
C LYS A 48 5.69 4.45 2.37
N ASP A 49 4.71 3.56 2.34
CA ASP A 49 4.88 2.28 1.69
C ASP A 49 4.84 2.40 0.17
N LEU A 50 3.98 3.25 -0.39
CA LEU A 50 4.02 3.61 -1.82
C LEU A 50 5.39 4.17 -2.22
N GLN A 51 6.02 5.01 -1.38
CA GLN A 51 7.38 5.50 -1.63
C GLN A 51 8.40 4.36 -1.65
N LYS A 52 8.32 3.40 -0.74
CA LYS A 52 9.21 2.22 -0.76
C LYS A 52 9.02 1.38 -2.01
N VAL A 53 7.77 1.16 -2.43
CA VAL A 53 7.44 0.44 -3.66
C VAL A 53 8.04 1.15 -4.87
N ALA A 54 7.90 2.48 -4.95
CA ALA A 54 8.40 3.28 -6.06
C ALA A 54 9.93 3.34 -6.12
N ASP A 55 10.59 3.59 -4.98
CA ASP A 55 12.00 4.01 -4.96
C ASP A 55 12.98 2.88 -4.59
N TYR A 56 12.60 1.90 -3.77
CA TYR A 56 13.60 1.03 -3.08
C TYR A 56 13.47 -0.46 -3.35
N GLU A 57 12.27 -0.99 -3.49
CA GLU A 57 12.09 -2.44 -3.43
C GLU A 57 12.46 -3.09 -4.79
N SER A 58 13.61 -3.75 -4.84
CA SER A 58 14.12 -4.47 -6.03
C SER A 58 13.17 -5.57 -6.51
N ASN A 59 12.31 -6.07 -5.63
CA ASN A 59 11.38 -7.17 -5.89
C ASN A 59 10.07 -6.75 -6.58
N PHE A 60 9.84 -5.45 -6.85
CA PHE A 60 8.68 -5.02 -7.62
C PHE A 60 9.00 -4.83 -9.10
N GLU A 61 8.07 -5.31 -9.94
CA GLU A 61 8.08 -5.06 -11.37
C GLU A 61 7.98 -3.57 -11.70
N ILE A 62 8.56 -3.16 -12.84
CA ILE A 62 8.58 -1.76 -13.28
C ILE A 62 7.18 -1.16 -13.37
N THR A 63 6.18 -1.93 -13.81
CA THR A 63 4.78 -1.48 -13.91
C THR A 63 4.20 -1.10 -12.55
N ARG A 64 4.46 -1.92 -11.51
CA ARG A 64 4.04 -1.65 -10.13
C ARG A 64 4.74 -0.42 -9.56
N LYS A 65 6.04 -0.25 -9.83
CA LYS A 65 6.79 0.94 -9.43
C LYS A 65 6.23 2.22 -10.07
N ARG A 66 5.94 2.18 -11.37
CA ARG A 66 5.32 3.29 -12.10
C ARG A 66 3.94 3.64 -11.53
N LYS A 67 3.12 2.63 -11.23
CA LYS A 67 1.81 2.88 -10.61
C LYS A 67 1.93 3.52 -9.23
N ALA A 68 2.86 3.04 -8.40
CA ALA A 68 3.12 3.65 -7.10
C ALA A 68 3.51 5.13 -7.23
N ARG A 69 4.40 5.46 -8.18
CA ARG A 69 4.78 6.86 -8.46
C ARG A 69 3.59 7.68 -8.95
N GLU A 70 2.77 7.16 -9.87
CA GLU A 70 1.55 7.83 -10.35
C GLU A 70 0.58 8.17 -9.20
N ILE A 71 0.39 7.24 -8.25
CA ILE A 71 -0.46 7.48 -7.07
C ILE A 71 0.15 8.57 -6.17
N LEU A 72 1.47 8.54 -5.96
CA LEU A 72 2.19 9.55 -5.18
C LEU A 72 2.13 10.94 -5.83
N ASP A 73 2.26 11.02 -7.15
CA ASP A 73 2.24 12.28 -7.90
C ASP A 73 0.85 12.92 -7.85
N ASN A 74 -0.20 12.10 -7.86
CA ASN A 74 -1.59 12.54 -7.72
C ASN A 74 -2.03 12.70 -6.26
N TRP A 75 -1.14 12.48 -5.29
CA TRP A 75 -1.45 12.57 -3.87
C TRP A 75 -1.62 14.03 -3.46
N LYS A 76 -2.88 14.49 -3.42
CA LYS A 76 -3.19 15.82 -2.89
C LYS A 76 -2.85 15.88 -1.40
N VAL A 77 -2.05 16.88 -1.05
CA VAL A 77 -1.66 17.24 0.33
C VAL A 77 -2.89 17.73 1.10
#